data_AF-A0A820AKC2-F1
#
_entry.id   AF-A0A820AKC2-F1
#
_cell.length_a   1.000
_cell.length_b   1.000
_cell.length_c   1.000
_cell.angle_alpha   90.00
_cell.angle_beta   90.00
_cell.angle_gamma   90.00
#
_symmetry.space_group_name_H-M   'P 1'
#
loop_
_entity.id
_entity.type
_entity.pdbx_description
1 polymer ?
#
loop_
_entity_poly.entity_id
_entity_poly.type
_entity_poly.pdbx_seq_one_letter_code
_entity_poly.pdbx_strand_id
1 'polypeptide(L)'
;MEQIPVSTVRSLLLIICRYLVITIAVLIGLISQFLYWLVFDSFGRYEKRAKLKLKCINNQKDSEYYAIIIGAGFSGLGTAIKLNKLGIDNYILIERHGYVGGTWYANKYPGCACDVPSNLYSLSFEPNSKWSHYFSRQPEIAEYLEYCTDKYDIRRHIQFNTNVTQLKWIDERKLWQVTIQSNSLEKQAPIIIA
;
A
#
# COMPACT_ATOMS: atom_id res chain seq x y z
N MET A 1 45.50 -57.21 9.19
CA MET A 1 45.07 -55.80 9.25
C MET A 1 45.97 -55.02 8.31
N GLU A 2 45.47 -54.67 7.14
CA GLU A 2 46.23 -53.98 6.10
C GLU A 2 46.46 -52.52 6.54
N GLN A 3 47.72 -52.11 6.69
CA GLN A 3 48.05 -50.75 7.14
C GLN A 3 47.93 -49.76 5.98
N ILE A 4 47.08 -48.75 6.14
CA ILE A 4 46.90 -47.70 5.13
C ILE A 4 48.19 -46.87 5.04
N PRO A 5 48.77 -46.71 3.84
CA PRO A 5 50.01 -45.96 3.69
C PRO A 5 49.80 -44.48 4.03
N VAL A 6 50.78 -43.89 4.73
CA VAL A 6 50.75 -42.49 5.23
C VAL A 6 50.53 -41.47 4.11
N SER A 7 50.98 -41.77 2.89
CA SER A 7 50.74 -40.96 1.69
C SER A 7 49.25 -40.85 1.34
N THR A 8 48.48 -41.92 1.53
CA THR A 8 47.03 -41.95 1.29
C THR A 8 46.29 -41.13 2.33
N VAL A 9 46.67 -41.21 3.61
CA VAL A 9 46.09 -40.40 4.69
C VAL A 9 46.33 -38.91 4.46
N ARG A 10 47.57 -38.53 4.07
CA ARG A 10 47.91 -37.14 3.73
C ARG A 10 47.10 -36.62 2.55
N SER A 11 46.89 -37.46 1.53
CA SER A 11 46.11 -37.11 0.35
C SER A 11 44.63 -36.91 0.69
N LEU A 12 44.05 -37.80 1.50
CA LEU A 12 42.67 -37.69 1.97
C LEU A 12 42.44 -36.43 2.83
N LEU A 13 43.39 -36.12 3.73
CA LEU A 13 43.32 -34.94 4.59
C LEU A 13 43.35 -33.64 3.76
N LEU A 14 44.20 -33.58 2.72
CA LEU A 14 44.26 -32.44 1.81
C LEU A 14 42.95 -32.27 1.01
N ILE A 15 42.33 -33.37 0.59
CA ILE A 15 41.04 -33.36 -0.08
C ILE A 15 39.95 -32.82 0.85
N ILE A 16 39.87 -33.32 2.09
CA ILE A 16 38.89 -32.86 3.09
C ILE A 16 39.09 -31.37 3.41
N CYS A 17 40.34 -30.93 3.63
CA CYS A 17 40.65 -29.52 3.85
C CYS A 17 40.23 -28.65 2.66
N ARG A 18 40.45 -29.12 1.43
CA ARG A 18 40.04 -28.38 0.23
C ARG A 18 38.52 -28.25 0.13
N TYR A 19 37.76 -29.32 0.41
CA TYR A 19 36.30 -29.25 0.45
C TYR A 19 35.78 -28.38 1.60
N LEU A 20 36.42 -28.41 2.76
CA LEU A 20 36.06 -27.55 3.90
C LEU A 20 36.25 -26.06 3.55
N VAL A 21 37.39 -25.71 2.93
CA VAL A 21 37.65 -24.32 2.51
C VAL A 21 36.65 -23.86 1.45
N ILE A 22 36.34 -24.70 0.46
CA ILE A 22 35.36 -24.38 -0.60
C ILE A 22 33.96 -24.19 0.00
N THR A 23 33.53 -25.08 0.90
CA THR A 23 32.20 -25.00 1.53
C THR A 23 32.06 -23.78 2.42
N ILE A 24 33.08 -23.44 3.21
CA ILE A 24 33.11 -22.20 4.00
C ILE A 24 33.04 -20.97 3.09
N ALA A 25 33.80 -20.93 2.00
CA ALA A 25 33.78 -19.81 1.06
C ALA A 25 32.40 -19.60 0.41
N VAL A 26 31.72 -20.68 0.03
CA VAL A 26 30.35 -20.62 -0.52
C VAL A 26 29.36 -20.12 0.53
N LEU A 27 29.44 -20.61 1.77
CA LEU A 27 28.60 -20.16 2.88
C LEU A 27 28.77 -18.68 3.17
N ILE A 28 30.02 -18.19 3.23
CA ILE A 28 30.31 -16.76 3.42
C ILE A 28 29.73 -15.94 2.27
N GLY A 29 29.89 -16.39 1.02
CA GLY A 29 29.30 -15.74 -0.15
C GLY A 29 27.78 -15.61 -0.04
N LEU A 30 27.08 -16.71 0.26
CA LEU A 30 25.62 -16.72 0.42
C LEU A 30 25.14 -15.83 1.58
N ILE A 31 25.83 -15.90 2.73
CA ILE A 31 25.51 -15.06 3.90
C ILE A 31 25.74 -13.58 3.57
N SER A 32 26.83 -13.24 2.87
CA SER A 32 27.11 -11.87 2.45
C SER A 32 26.04 -11.35 1.49
N GLN A 33 25.60 -12.16 0.54
CA GLN A 33 24.57 -11.79 -0.44
C GLN A 33 23.22 -11.54 0.26
N PHE A 34 22.89 -12.39 1.23
CA PHE A 34 21.68 -12.26 2.03
C PHE A 34 21.73 -11.06 2.97
N LEU A 35 22.86 -10.82 3.65
CA LEU A 35 23.08 -9.63 4.49
C LEU A 35 23.06 -8.34 3.67
N TYR A 36 23.71 -8.33 2.50
CA TYR A 36 23.63 -7.20 1.57
C TYR A 36 22.19 -6.94 1.16
N TRP A 37 21.46 -7.98 0.75
CA TRP A 37 20.05 -7.84 0.42
C TRP A 37 19.24 -7.29 1.61
N LEU A 38 19.40 -7.85 2.80
CA LEU A 38 18.64 -7.45 4.00
C LEU A 38 18.95 -6.01 4.45
N VAL A 39 20.24 -5.64 4.50
CA VAL A 39 20.68 -4.29 4.88
C VAL A 39 20.29 -3.27 3.81
N PHE A 40 20.59 -3.53 2.55
CA PHE A 40 20.39 -2.56 1.47
C PHE A 40 18.91 -2.37 1.12
N ASP A 41 18.10 -3.45 1.17
CA ASP A 41 16.65 -3.38 0.99
C ASP A 41 15.97 -2.66 2.17
N SER A 42 16.45 -2.88 3.40
CA SER A 42 15.94 -2.16 4.59
C SER A 42 16.32 -0.68 4.56
N PHE A 43 17.59 -0.35 4.31
CA PHE A 43 18.07 1.04 4.20
C PHE A 43 17.41 1.76 3.02
N GLY A 44 17.32 1.13 1.86
CA GLY A 44 16.68 1.71 0.68
C GLY A 44 15.20 2.04 0.93
N ARG A 45 14.46 1.15 1.61
CA ARG A 45 13.07 1.44 2.02
C ARG A 45 12.98 2.56 3.05
N TYR A 46 13.88 2.59 4.03
CA TYR A 46 13.90 3.62 5.07
C TYR A 46 14.22 5.00 4.49
N GLU A 47 15.28 5.12 3.69
CA GLU A 47 15.67 6.37 3.06
C GLU A 47 14.59 6.89 2.11
N LYS A 48 13.95 6.00 1.34
CA LYS A 48 12.82 6.36 0.47
C LYS A 48 11.64 6.89 1.27
N ARG A 49 11.28 6.25 2.40
CA ARG A 49 10.22 6.75 3.30
C ARG A 49 10.59 8.09 3.94
N ALA A 50 11.83 8.25 4.40
CA ALA A 50 12.31 9.49 5.01
C ALA A 50 12.29 10.66 3.99
N LYS A 51 12.80 10.45 2.78
CA LYS A 51 12.73 11.43 1.68
C LYS A 51 11.29 11.75 1.30
N LEU A 52 10.40 10.75 1.24
CA LEU A 52 8.98 10.98 0.98
C LEU A 52 8.38 11.86 2.07
N LYS A 53 8.61 11.55 3.34
CA LYS A 53 8.11 12.30 4.49
C LYS A 53 8.61 13.75 4.50
N LEU A 54 9.90 13.95 4.23
CA LEU A 54 10.50 15.29 4.06
C LEU A 54 9.88 16.06 2.89
N LYS A 55 9.66 15.42 1.75
CA LYS A 55 8.98 16.04 0.60
C LYS A 55 7.53 16.41 0.93
N CYS A 56 6.82 15.58 1.68
CA CYS A 56 5.44 15.85 2.12
C CYS A 56 5.38 17.08 3.03
N ILE A 57 6.25 17.12 4.03
CA ILE A 57 6.36 18.26 4.97
C ILE A 57 6.70 19.55 4.21
N ASN A 58 7.62 19.49 3.24
CA ASN A 58 7.99 20.67 2.46
C ASN A 58 6.87 21.14 1.51
N ASN A 59 6.09 20.22 0.92
CA ASN A 59 4.95 20.56 0.06
C ASN A 59 3.72 21.08 0.84
N GLN A 60 3.61 20.76 2.13
CA GLN A 60 2.51 21.22 3.00
C GLN A 60 2.59 22.71 3.33
N LYS A 61 3.73 23.37 3.11
CA LYS A 61 3.93 24.75 3.59
C LYS A 61 2.97 25.77 2.98
N ASP A 62 2.37 25.47 1.83
CA ASP A 62 1.51 26.38 1.07
C ASP A 62 0.08 25.86 0.80
N SER A 63 -0.29 24.67 1.29
CA SER A 63 -1.63 24.08 1.06
C SER A 63 -2.22 23.42 2.30
N GLU A 64 -3.54 23.51 2.46
CA GLU A 64 -4.26 22.95 3.62
C GLU A 64 -4.09 21.42 3.70
N TYR A 65 -4.14 20.74 2.55
CA TYR A 65 -4.03 19.29 2.45
C TYR A 65 -2.84 18.87 1.60
N TYR A 66 -2.18 17.77 1.97
CA TYR A 66 -1.16 17.14 1.12
C TYR A 66 -1.77 16.54 -0.15
N ALA A 67 -2.97 15.96 -0.04
CA ALA A 67 -3.70 15.39 -1.15
C ALA A 67 -5.22 15.51 -0.95
N ILE A 68 -5.95 15.57 -2.05
CA ILE A 68 -7.41 15.42 -2.09
C ILE A 68 -7.73 14.13 -2.84
N ILE A 69 -8.49 13.24 -2.20
CA ILE A 69 -8.98 11.99 -2.77
C ILE A 69 -10.46 12.16 -3.09
N ILE A 70 -10.90 11.74 -4.27
CA ILE A 70 -12.30 11.85 -4.71
C ILE A 70 -12.86 10.43 -4.84
N GLY A 71 -13.88 10.13 -4.04
CA GLY A 71 -14.55 8.84 -3.98
C GLY A 71 -14.02 7.90 -2.89
N ALA A 72 -14.93 7.29 -2.14
CA ALA A 72 -14.68 6.32 -1.06
C ALA A 72 -14.94 4.88 -1.51
N GLY A 73 -14.52 4.54 -2.73
CA GLY A 73 -14.48 3.16 -3.24
C GLY A 73 -13.17 2.45 -2.87
N PHE A 74 -12.91 1.29 -3.49
CA PHE A 74 -11.67 0.54 -3.30
C PHE A 74 -10.40 1.39 -3.53
N SER A 75 -10.36 2.18 -4.60
CA SER A 75 -9.20 3.02 -4.96
C SER A 75 -8.95 4.11 -3.92
N GLY A 76 -9.98 4.87 -3.54
CA GLY A 76 -9.87 5.94 -2.57
C GLY A 76 -9.50 5.44 -1.17
N LEU A 77 -10.16 4.38 -0.70
CA LEU A 77 -9.84 3.77 0.60
C LEU A 77 -8.43 3.16 0.59
N GLY A 78 -8.07 2.41 -0.45
CA GLY A 78 -6.71 1.83 -0.57
C GLY A 78 -5.62 2.91 -0.58
N THR A 79 -5.89 4.03 -1.24
CA THR A 79 -5.01 5.21 -1.26
C THR A 79 -4.87 5.84 0.13
N ALA A 80 -5.99 6.14 0.80
CA ALA A 80 -6.01 6.74 2.13
C ALA A 80 -5.25 5.87 3.16
N ILE A 81 -5.51 4.56 3.13
CA ILE A 81 -4.80 3.58 3.98
C ILE A 81 -3.29 3.60 3.70
N LYS A 82 -2.90 3.72 2.43
CA LYS A 82 -1.48 3.76 2.07
C LYS A 82 -0.81 5.06 2.52
N LEU A 83 -1.50 6.20 2.42
CA LEU A 83 -1.02 7.49 2.94
C LEU A 83 -0.82 7.42 4.47
N ASN A 84 -1.80 6.89 5.22
CA ASN A 84 -1.67 6.67 6.66
C ASN A 84 -0.44 5.79 6.98
N LYS A 85 -0.24 4.69 6.26
CA LYS A 85 0.94 3.80 6.43
C LYS A 85 2.28 4.48 6.10
N LEU A 86 2.26 5.57 5.34
CA LEU A 86 3.45 6.40 5.05
C LEU A 86 3.63 7.54 6.06
N GLY A 87 2.74 7.68 7.04
CA GLY A 87 2.74 8.77 8.01
C GLY A 87 2.26 10.09 7.41
N ILE A 88 1.44 10.03 6.35
CA ILE A 88 0.81 11.18 5.71
C ILE A 88 -0.68 11.10 6.06
N ASP A 89 -1.12 11.92 7.00
CA ASP A 89 -2.49 11.96 7.51
C ASP A 89 -3.21 13.28 7.22
N ASN A 90 -2.51 14.30 6.75
CA ASN A 90 -3.11 15.54 6.28
C ASN A 90 -3.61 15.40 4.83
N TYR A 91 -4.71 14.71 4.64
CA TYR A 91 -5.44 14.65 3.37
C TYR A 91 -6.93 14.68 3.65
N ILE A 92 -7.72 14.90 2.60
CA ILE A 92 -9.17 14.79 2.68
C ILE A 92 -9.68 13.86 1.59
N LEU A 93 -10.65 13.03 1.94
CA LEU A 93 -11.37 12.18 1.01
C LEU A 93 -12.80 12.72 0.86
N ILE A 94 -13.20 13.06 -0.36
CA ILE A 94 -14.51 13.65 -0.65
C ILE A 94 -15.38 12.56 -1.26
N GLU A 95 -16.52 12.26 -0.63
CA GLU A 95 -17.46 11.25 -1.09
C GLU A 95 -18.83 11.87 -1.31
N ARG A 96 -19.42 11.60 -2.49
CA ARG A 96 -20.70 12.16 -2.89
C ARG A 96 -21.87 11.57 -2.09
N HIS A 97 -21.73 10.34 -1.65
CA HIS A 97 -22.73 9.61 -0.89
C HIS A 97 -22.54 9.79 0.63
N GLY A 98 -23.53 9.34 1.40
CA GLY A 98 -23.48 9.36 2.87
C GLY A 98 -22.67 8.22 3.49
N TYR A 99 -22.01 7.39 2.68
CA TYR A 99 -21.36 6.15 3.12
C TYR A 99 -20.26 5.73 2.15
N VAL A 100 -19.36 4.86 2.60
CA VAL A 100 -18.29 4.30 1.75
C VAL A 100 -18.82 3.15 0.88
N GLY A 101 -18.05 2.77 -0.14
CA GLY A 101 -18.35 1.60 -0.97
C GLY A 101 -18.27 1.88 -2.47
N GLY A 102 -18.34 3.14 -2.89
CA GLY A 102 -18.32 3.55 -4.29
C GLY A 102 -19.40 2.80 -5.09
N THR A 103 -18.99 2.06 -6.13
CA THR A 103 -19.88 1.19 -6.92
C THR A 103 -20.75 0.29 -6.06
N TRP A 104 -20.19 -0.28 -4.99
CA TRP A 104 -20.91 -1.20 -4.11
C TRP A 104 -21.84 -0.49 -3.15
N TYR A 105 -21.73 0.83 -2.96
CA TYR A 105 -22.77 1.59 -2.28
C TYR A 105 -23.88 2.02 -3.24
N ALA A 106 -23.49 2.49 -4.43
CA ALA A 106 -24.40 3.09 -5.40
C ALA A 106 -25.37 2.08 -6.05
N ASN A 107 -24.96 0.82 -6.21
CA ASN A 107 -25.76 -0.21 -6.89
C ASN A 107 -26.42 -1.14 -5.88
N LYS A 108 -27.75 -1.26 -5.91
CA LYS A 108 -28.53 -2.14 -4.99
C LYS A 108 -29.64 -2.92 -5.70
N TYR A 109 -29.46 -3.25 -6.97
CA TYR A 109 -30.44 -4.05 -7.72
C TYR A 109 -30.35 -5.54 -7.34
N PRO A 110 -31.46 -6.30 -7.46
CA PRO A 110 -31.46 -7.73 -7.16
C PRO A 110 -30.41 -8.50 -7.98
N GLY A 111 -29.60 -9.32 -7.30
CA GLY A 111 -28.54 -10.10 -7.95
C GLY A 111 -27.23 -9.36 -8.20
N CYS A 112 -27.06 -8.12 -7.72
CA CYS A 112 -25.80 -7.40 -7.83
C CYS A 112 -24.64 -8.17 -7.15
N ALA A 113 -23.63 -8.53 -7.93
CA ALA A 113 -22.49 -9.34 -7.51
C ALA A 113 -21.25 -9.00 -8.34
N CYS A 114 -20.07 -9.39 -7.84
CA CYS A 114 -18.82 -9.27 -8.56
C CYS A 114 -18.61 -10.47 -9.51
N ASP A 115 -18.00 -10.22 -10.66
CA ASP A 115 -17.58 -11.22 -11.65
C ASP A 115 -16.17 -11.77 -11.39
N VAL A 116 -15.42 -11.16 -10.47
CA VAL A 116 -14.10 -11.62 -10.01
C VAL A 116 -14.28 -12.59 -8.84
N PRO A 117 -13.53 -13.72 -8.80
CA PRO A 117 -13.51 -14.60 -7.64
C PRO A 117 -13.22 -13.82 -6.36
N SER A 118 -14.03 -14.04 -5.31
CA SER A 118 -14.04 -13.23 -4.10
C SER A 118 -12.68 -13.13 -3.41
N ASN A 119 -11.91 -14.22 -3.42
CA ASN A 119 -10.57 -14.30 -2.86
C ASN A 119 -9.55 -13.35 -3.55
N LEU A 120 -9.84 -12.94 -4.80
CA LEU A 120 -9.03 -11.98 -5.55
C LEU A 120 -9.60 -10.56 -5.47
N TYR A 121 -10.82 -10.38 -4.96
CA TYR A 121 -11.52 -9.10 -4.89
C TYR A 121 -11.44 -8.46 -3.49
N SER A 122 -10.21 -8.33 -2.99
CA SER A 122 -9.87 -7.67 -1.72
C SER A 122 -8.69 -6.72 -1.91
N LEU A 123 -8.52 -5.74 -1.03
CA LEU A 123 -7.28 -4.98 -0.96
C LEU A 123 -6.12 -5.95 -0.70
N SER A 124 -5.04 -5.85 -1.46
CA SER A 124 -3.93 -6.81 -1.43
C SER A 124 -3.25 -6.96 -0.06
N PHE A 125 -3.36 -5.94 0.79
CA PHE A 125 -2.85 -5.94 2.15
C PHE A 125 -3.89 -6.28 3.22
N GLU A 126 -5.14 -6.54 2.83
CA GLU A 126 -6.27 -6.88 3.69
C GLU A 126 -7.16 -7.93 3.01
N PRO A 127 -6.66 -9.15 2.76
CA PRO A 127 -7.47 -10.22 2.18
C PRO A 127 -8.60 -10.59 3.15
N ASN A 128 -9.80 -10.81 2.63
CA ASN A 128 -10.95 -11.22 3.44
C ASN A 128 -11.15 -12.74 3.38
N SER A 129 -11.05 -13.41 4.53
CA SER A 129 -11.30 -14.86 4.65
C SER A 129 -12.77 -15.21 4.91
N LYS A 130 -13.63 -14.21 5.12
CA LYS A 130 -15.04 -14.37 5.50
C LYS A 130 -15.99 -14.40 4.31
N TRP A 131 -15.47 -14.41 3.07
CA TRP A 131 -16.31 -14.52 1.89
C TRP A 131 -17.16 -15.79 1.93
N SER A 132 -18.47 -15.61 1.87
CA SER A 132 -19.50 -16.64 1.91
C SER A 132 -19.82 -17.21 0.52
N HIS A 133 -19.47 -16.48 -0.55
CA HIS A 133 -19.71 -16.87 -1.93
C HIS A 133 -18.41 -16.85 -2.73
N TYR A 134 -18.31 -17.73 -3.74
CA TYR A 134 -17.20 -17.71 -4.70
C TYR A 134 -17.18 -16.42 -5.54
N PHE A 135 -18.36 -15.84 -5.78
CA PHE A 135 -18.57 -14.53 -6.36
C PHE A 135 -19.38 -13.68 -5.37
N SER A 136 -18.71 -12.81 -4.63
CA SER A 136 -19.33 -12.02 -3.55
C SER A 136 -20.45 -11.15 -4.07
N ARG A 137 -21.54 -11.11 -3.30
CA ARG A 137 -22.67 -10.21 -3.57
C ARG A 137 -22.37 -8.81 -3.06
N GLN A 138 -23.06 -7.82 -3.61
CA GLN A 138 -22.87 -6.42 -3.25
C GLN A 138 -22.89 -6.14 -1.73
N PRO A 139 -23.82 -6.69 -0.91
CA PRO A 139 -23.86 -6.38 0.52
C PRO A 139 -22.57 -6.78 1.25
N GLU A 140 -22.00 -7.91 0.86
CA GLU A 140 -20.79 -8.47 1.46
C GLU A 140 -19.55 -7.63 1.12
N ILE A 141 -19.48 -7.13 -0.11
CA ILE A 141 -18.39 -6.24 -0.55
C ILE A 141 -18.52 -4.87 0.12
N ALA A 142 -19.74 -4.35 0.26
CA ALA A 142 -20.00 -3.11 0.99
C ALA A 142 -19.58 -3.23 2.46
N GLU A 143 -19.93 -4.34 3.11
CA GLU A 143 -19.51 -4.63 4.50
C GLU A 143 -17.98 -4.73 4.62
N TYR A 144 -17.31 -5.36 3.66
CA TYR A 144 -15.85 -5.43 3.64
C TYR A 144 -15.18 -4.05 3.55
N LEU A 145 -15.72 -3.15 2.70
CA LEU A 145 -15.17 -1.79 2.57
C LEU A 145 -15.46 -0.94 3.81
N GLU A 146 -16.61 -1.12 4.44
CA GLU A 146 -16.94 -0.51 5.73
C GLU A 146 -15.97 -0.96 6.83
N TYR A 147 -15.74 -2.28 6.94
CA TYR A 147 -14.74 -2.85 7.84
C TYR A 147 -13.35 -2.24 7.63
N CYS A 148 -12.90 -2.13 6.38
CA CYS A 148 -11.60 -1.52 6.08
C CYS A 148 -11.55 -0.05 6.49
N THR A 149 -12.64 0.69 6.25
CA THR A 149 -12.74 2.10 6.61
C THR A 149 -12.56 2.31 8.11
N ASP A 150 -13.20 1.47 8.93
CA ASP A 150 -13.14 1.58 10.39
C ASP A 150 -11.83 1.02 10.96
N LYS A 151 -11.36 -0.14 10.48
CA LYS A 151 -10.11 -0.77 10.93
C LYS A 151 -8.90 0.15 10.78
N TYR A 152 -8.84 0.89 9.69
CA TYR A 152 -7.72 1.78 9.37
C TYR A 152 -7.99 3.24 9.75
N ASP A 153 -9.10 3.50 10.44
CA ASP A 153 -9.55 4.81 10.92
C ASP A 153 -9.51 5.87 9.81
N ILE A 154 -10.10 5.52 8.66
CA ILE A 154 -10.17 6.40 7.49
C ILE A 154 -11.37 7.33 7.58
N ARG A 155 -12.45 6.92 8.27
CA ARG A 155 -13.73 7.64 8.34
C ARG A 155 -13.57 9.10 8.74
N ARG A 156 -12.65 9.41 9.66
CA ARG A 156 -12.38 10.78 10.13
C ARG A 156 -11.85 11.73 9.04
N HIS A 157 -11.29 11.19 7.95
CA HIS A 157 -10.77 11.93 6.80
C HIS A 157 -11.80 12.09 5.68
N ILE A 158 -12.98 11.49 5.83
CA ILE A 158 -14.01 11.47 4.78
C ILE A 158 -15.02 12.60 5.01
N GLN A 159 -15.15 13.46 4.01
CA GLN A 159 -16.26 14.41 3.89
C GLN A 159 -17.36 13.80 3.00
N PHE A 160 -18.35 13.20 3.65
CA PHE A 160 -19.52 12.60 3.00
C PHE A 160 -20.50 13.64 2.45
N ASN A 161 -21.49 13.15 1.68
CA ASN A 161 -22.56 13.95 1.09
C ASN A 161 -22.06 15.19 0.33
N THR A 162 -20.86 15.08 -0.26
CA THR A 162 -20.17 16.19 -0.89
C THR A 162 -19.79 15.83 -2.31
N ASN A 163 -20.43 16.50 -3.27
CA ASN A 163 -20.15 16.30 -4.68
C ASN A 163 -19.06 17.28 -5.13
N VAL A 164 -18.05 16.78 -5.84
CA VAL A 164 -17.06 17.63 -6.52
C VAL A 164 -17.64 18.05 -7.86
N THR A 165 -17.64 19.35 -8.15
CA THR A 165 -18.25 19.92 -9.36
C THR A 165 -17.21 20.39 -10.37
N GLN A 166 -16.01 20.77 -9.91
CA GLN A 166 -14.96 21.28 -10.78
C GLN A 166 -13.57 21.00 -10.20
N LEU A 167 -12.63 20.70 -11.11
CA LEU A 167 -11.20 20.63 -10.85
C LEU A 167 -10.50 21.67 -11.71
N LYS A 168 -9.67 22.53 -11.10
CA LYS A 168 -8.91 23.55 -11.82
C LYS A 168 -7.47 23.55 -11.33
N TRP A 169 -6.51 23.48 -12.24
CA TRP A 169 -5.10 23.68 -11.91
C TRP A 169 -4.78 25.18 -11.84
N ILE A 170 -4.02 25.59 -10.83
CA ILE A 170 -3.53 26.97 -10.64
C ILE A 170 -2.01 26.96 -10.85
N ASP A 171 -1.55 27.45 -12.00
CA ASP A 171 -0.13 27.41 -12.37
C ASP A 171 0.77 28.21 -11.43
N GLU A 172 0.32 29.38 -10.95
CA GLU A 172 1.11 30.26 -10.10
C GLU A 172 1.43 29.62 -8.74
N ARG A 173 0.49 28.82 -8.23
CA ARG A 173 0.61 28.16 -6.93
C ARG A 173 1.04 26.70 -7.03
N LYS A 174 0.97 26.10 -8.23
CA LYS A 174 1.19 24.67 -8.47
C LYS A 174 0.27 23.80 -7.61
N LEU A 175 -0.98 24.23 -7.48
CA LEU A 175 -2.01 23.54 -6.70
C LEU A 175 -3.21 23.24 -7.59
N TRP A 176 -3.86 22.13 -7.30
CA TRP A 176 -5.22 21.91 -7.75
C TRP A 176 -6.21 22.61 -6.82
N GLN A 177 -7.21 23.25 -7.41
CA GLN A 177 -8.40 23.78 -6.77
C GLN A 177 -9.57 22.86 -7.07
N VAL A 178 -10.24 22.42 -6.02
CA VAL A 178 -11.39 21.51 -6.05
C VAL A 178 -12.61 22.27 -5.55
N THR A 179 -13.58 22.48 -6.42
CA THR A 179 -14.87 23.09 -6.06
C THR A 179 -15.84 22.01 -5.66
N ILE A 180 -16.46 22.18 -4.48
CA ILE A 180 -17.52 21.29 -3.99
C ILE A 180 -18.88 21.97 -4.05
N GLN A 181 -19.93 21.17 -4.20
CA GLN A 181 -21.31 21.64 -4.37
C GLN A 181 -21.85 22.43 -3.16
N SER A 182 -21.32 22.17 -1.95
CA SER A 182 -21.72 22.89 -0.75
C SER A 182 -21.02 24.26 -0.68
N ASN A 183 -21.76 25.33 -0.97
CA ASN A 183 -21.38 26.74 -0.79
C ASN A 183 -20.16 27.26 -1.58
N SER A 184 -19.83 26.65 -2.73
CA SER A 184 -18.67 27.04 -3.54
C SER A 184 -17.35 27.02 -2.75
N LEU A 185 -17.28 26.22 -1.68
CA LEU A 185 -16.05 26.06 -0.92
C LEU A 185 -15.00 25.41 -1.83
N GLU A 186 -13.80 25.97 -1.77
CA GLU A 186 -12.67 25.52 -2.57
C GLU A 186 -11.65 24.84 -1.66
N LYS A 187 -11.28 23.62 -1.99
CA LYS A 187 -10.19 22.91 -1.34
C LYS A 187 -8.99 22.88 -2.26
N GLN A 188 -7.79 23.06 -1.70
CA GLN A 188 -6.56 23.11 -2.48
C GLN A 188 -5.54 22.08 -2.00
N ALA A 189 -4.91 21.41 -2.95
CA ALA A 189 -3.83 20.47 -2.68
C ALA A 189 -2.92 20.34 -3.92
N PRO A 190 -1.63 20.01 -3.74
CA PRO A 190 -0.72 19.77 -4.85
C PRO A 190 -1.03 18.46 -5.59
N ILE A 191 -1.79 17.55 -4.98
CA ILE A 191 -2.07 16.21 -5.49
C ILE A 191 -3.58 15.94 -5.44
N ILE A 192 -4.13 15.46 -6.54
CA ILE A 192 -5.50 14.91 -6.63
C ILE A 192 -5.44 13.45 -7.03
N ILE A 193 -6.32 12.66 -6.43
CA ILE A 193 -6.52 11.23 -6.72
C ILE A 193 -8.03 11.05 -6.93
N ALA A 194 -8.45 10.62 -8.12
CA ALA A 194 -9.85 10.47 -8.51
C ALA A 194 -10.04 9.17 -9.31
#